data_AF-F8KYZ6-F1
#
_entry.id   AF-F8KYZ6-F1
#
_cell.length_a   1.000
_cell.length_b   1.000
_cell.length_c   1.000
_cell.angle_alpha   90.00
_cell.angle_beta   90.00
_cell.angle_gamma   90.00
#
_symmetry.space_group_name_H-M   'P 1'
#
loop_
_entity.id
_entity.type
_entity.pdbx_description
1 polymer ?
#
loop_
_entity_poly.entity_id
_entity_poly.type
_entity_poly.pdbx_seq_one_letter_code
_entity_poly.pdbx_strand_id
1 'polypeptide(L)' 'MSIVKVIEVISEGKSIDDAVKSAVAEAAKTVEDIKQVNVQHIEGIVKDNKVVNFRVNAKISFVVQH' A
#
# COMPACT_ATOMS: atom_id res chain seq x y z
N MET A 1 -19.92 -5.39 17.57
CA MET A 1 -19.89 -5.06 16.13
C MET A 1 -18.45 -4.77 15.77
N SER A 2 -17.90 -5.39 14.72
CA SER A 2 -16.55 -5.08 14.23
C SER A 2 -16.62 -3.91 13.24
N ILE A 3 -15.91 -2.83 13.52
CA ILE A 3 -15.74 -1.71 12.58
C ILE A 3 -14.36 -1.81 11.93
N VAL A 4 -14.32 -1.55 10.62
CA VAL A 4 -13.09 -1.50 9.84
C VAL A 4 -12.79 -0.04 9.52
N LYS A 5 -11.56 0.40 9.80
CA LYS A 5 -11.06 1.68 9.33
C LYS A 5 -10.27 1.45 8.05
N VAL A 6 -10.40 2.39 7.12
CA VAL A 6 -9.66 2.38 5.85
C VAL A 6 -8.81 3.63 5.77
N ILE A 7 -7.54 3.46 5.41
CA ILE A 7 -6.62 4.56 5.11
C ILE A 7 -6.12 4.43 3.68
N GLU A 8 -5.82 5.56 3.06
CA GLU A 8 -5.19 5.63 1.76
C GLU A 8 -3.69 5.85 1.92
N VAL A 9 -2.90 5.09 1.16
CA VAL A 9 -1.44 5.12 1.21
C VAL A 9 -0.87 5.15 -0.21
N ILE A 10 0.33 5.69 -0.32
CA ILE A 10 1.15 5.64 -1.51
C ILE A 10 2.47 5.01 -1.11
N SER A 11 2.93 4.05 -1.90
CA SER A 11 4.15 3.27 -1.64
C SER A 11 4.93 3.09 -2.93
N GLU A 12 6.23 2.83 -2.82
CA GLU A 12 7.10 2.59 -3.96
C GLU A 12 7.85 1.28 -3.82
N GLY A 13 8.21 0.67 -4.96
CA GLY A 13 8.94 -0.59 -5.00
C GLY A 13 9.55 -0.86 -6.37
N LYS A 14 10.59 -1.70 -6.38
CA LYS A 14 11.27 -2.13 -7.62
C LYS A 14 10.35 -2.92 -8.55
N SER A 15 9.33 -3.55 -7.98
CA SER A 15 8.19 -4.12 -8.67
C SER A 15 6.88 -3.61 -8.06
N ILE A 16 5.77 -3.86 -8.74
CA ILE A 16 4.42 -3.59 -8.20
C ILE A 16 4.19 -4.39 -6.91
N ASP A 17 4.60 -5.66 -6.91
CA ASP A 17 4.48 -6.56 -5.74
C ASP A 17 5.29 -6.02 -4.54
N ASP A 18 6.52 -5.55 -4.77
CA ASP A 18 7.32 -4.92 -3.73
C ASP A 18 6.66 -3.65 -3.17
N ALA A 19 6.05 -2.83 -4.04
CA ALA A 19 5.34 -1.62 -3.61
C ALA A 19 4.13 -1.98 -2.72
N VAL A 20 3.32 -2.96 -3.13
CA VAL A 20 2.16 -3.44 -2.34
C VAL A 20 2.62 -3.99 -0.99
N LYS A 21 3.67 -4.82 -0.96
CA LYS A 21 4.23 -5.36 0.29
C LYS A 21 4.78 -4.24 1.19
N SER A 22 5.45 -3.25 0.60
CA SER A 22 5.99 -2.10 1.32
C SER A 22 4.88 -1.24 1.94
N ALA A 23 3.76 -1.05 1.24
CA ALA A 23 2.59 -0.35 1.77
C ALA A 23 2.09 -0.99 3.08
N VAL A 24 1.93 -2.32 3.08
CA VAL A 24 1.47 -3.08 4.24
C VAL A 24 2.51 -3.05 5.35
N ALA A 25 3.79 -3.29 5.02
CA ALA A 25 4.87 -3.33 6.00
C ALA A 25 5.05 -1.99 6.72
N GLU A 26 4.96 -0.86 6.00
CA GLU A 26 5.09 0.46 6.60
C GLU A 26 3.87 0.82 7.44
N ALA A 27 2.66 0.55 6.94
CA ALA A 27 1.42 0.77 7.70
C ALA A 27 1.42 -0.05 9.00
N ALA A 28 1.86 -1.31 8.96
CA ALA A 28 1.92 -2.22 10.09
C ALA A 28 2.79 -1.73 11.27
N LYS A 29 3.64 -0.71 11.07
CA LYS A 29 4.39 -0.07 12.15
C LYS A 29 3.51 0.77 13.08
N THR A 30 2.33 1.18 12.63
CA THR A 30 1.44 2.12 13.34
C THR A 30 -0.01 1.66 13.45
N VAL A 31 -0.42 0.71 12.59
CA VAL A 31 -1.75 0.13 12.62
C VAL A 31 -1.66 -1.39 12.74
N GLU A 32 -2.46 -1.96 13.63
CA GLU A 32 -2.54 -3.39 13.85
C GLU A 32 -3.75 -4.00 13.13
N ASP A 33 -3.76 -5.33 13.04
CA ASP A 33 -4.85 -6.13 12.48
C ASP A 33 -5.30 -5.72 11.06
N ILE A 34 -4.32 -5.47 10.19
CA ILE A 34 -4.51 -5.27 8.75
C ILE A 34 -5.10 -6.53 8.12
N LYS A 35 -6.21 -6.37 7.39
CA LYS A 35 -6.92 -7.48 6.72
C LYS A 35 -6.69 -7.53 5.23
N GLN A 36 -6.54 -6.37 4.59
CA GLN A 36 -6.41 -6.28 3.15
C GLN A 36 -5.75 -4.98 2.71
N VAL A 37 -5.13 -5.04 1.53
CA VAL A 37 -4.65 -3.90 0.75
C VAL A 37 -5.32 -3.94 -0.62
N ASN A 38 -5.95 -2.85 -1.02
CA ASN A 38 -6.66 -2.73 -2.29
C ASN A 38 -5.99 -1.66 -3.15
N VAL A 39 -5.33 -2.08 -4.22
CA VAL A 39 -4.64 -1.19 -5.16
C VAL A 39 -5.65 -0.47 -6.04
N GLN A 40 -5.61 0.87 -6.03
CA GLN A 40 -6.49 1.72 -6.82
C GLN A 40 -5.80 2.25 -8.07
N HIS A 41 -4.51 2.55 -7.96
CA HIS A 41 -3.72 3.06 -9.08
C HIS A 41 -2.26 2.60 -9.00
N ILE A 42 -1.65 2.43 -10.17
CA ILE A 42 -0.25 2.01 -10.32
C ILE A 42 0.42 2.94 -11.31
N GLU A 43 1.55 3.51 -10.93
CA GLU A 43 2.37 4.38 -11.75
C GLU A 43 3.73 3.72 -12.00
N GLY A 44 4.20 3.79 -13.25
CA GLY A 44 5.59 3.46 -13.60
C GLY A 44 6.43 4.74 -13.63
N ILE A 45 7.47 4.80 -12.81
CA ILE A 45 8.40 5.93 -12.80
C ILE A 45 9.43 5.72 -13.90
N VAL A 46 9.46 6.62 -14.88
CA VAL A 46 10.35 6.52 -16.05
C VAL A 46 11.54 7.46 -15.91
N LYS A 47 12.73 6.94 -16.17
CA LYS A 47 13.98 7.72 -16.33
C LYS A 47 14.73 7.18 -17.54
N ASP A 48 15.24 8.08 -18.39
CA ASP A 48 16.00 7.72 -19.60
C ASP A 48 15.27 6.69 -20.48
N ASN A 49 13.95 6.90 -20.66
CA ASN A 49 13.03 6.01 -21.39
C ASN A 49 12.95 4.56 -20.84
N LYS A 50 13.29 4.35 -19.57
CA LYS A 50 13.19 3.06 -18.87
C LYS A 50 12.37 3.21 -17.60
N VAL A 51 11.52 2.24 -17.30
CA VAL A 51 10.84 2.18 -16.00
C VAL A 51 11.89 1.80 -14.94
N VAL A 52 12.07 2.66 -13.94
CA VAL A 52 13.08 2.50 -12.88
C VAL A 52 12.46 2.20 -11.51
N ASN A 53 11.16 2.49 -11.34
CA ASN A 53 10.42 2.20 -10.12
C ASN A 53 8.93 2.07 -10.41
N PHE A 54 8.20 1.48 -9.47
CA PHE A 54 6.75 1.47 -9.46
C PHE A 54 6.24 2.18 -8.21
N ARG A 55 5.14 2.91 -8.36
CA ARG A 55 4.40 3.50 -7.25
C ARG A 55 2.99 2.95 -7.25
N VAL A 56 2.50 2.60 -6.08
CA VAL A 56 1.16 2.05 -5.87
C VAL A 56 0.41 2.94 -4.91
N ASN A 57 -0.74 3.44 -5.34
CA ASN A 57 -1.72 4.08 -4.49
C ASN A 57 -2.80 3.05 -4.13
N ALA A 58 -2.93 2.77 -2.84
CA ALA A 58 -3.76 1.69 -2.33
C ALA A 58 -4.52 2.12 -1.06
N LYS A 59 -5.59 1.39 -0.77
CA LYS A 59 -6.34 1.49 0.47
C LYS A 59 -6.05 0.30 1.37
N ILE A 60 -5.64 0.55 2.61
CA ILE A 60 -5.41 -0.48 3.63
C ILE A 60 -6.59 -0.49 4.58
N SER A 61 -7.17 -1.66 4.79
CA SER A 61 -8.27 -1.87 5.73
C SER A 61 -7.80 -2.68 6.94
N PHE A 62 -8.13 -2.20 8.13
CA PHE A 62 -7.78 -2.84 9.40
C PHE A 62 -8.93 -2.73 10.41
N VAL A 63 -9.03 -3.71 11.29
CA VAL A 63 -10.08 -3.73 12.31
C VAL A 63 -9.74 -2.76 13.42
N VAL A 64 -10.71 -1.97 13.88
CA VAL A 64 -10.53 -1.10 15.04
C VAL A 64 -10.60 -1.96 16.31
N GLN A 65 -9.55 -1.91 17.11
CA GLN A 65 -9.53 -2.51 18.44
C GLN A 65 -10.15 -1.54 19.45
N HIS A 66 -10.79 -2.10 20.49
CA HIS A 66 -11.42 -1.38 21.60
C HIS A 66 -10.73 -1.72 22.91
#